data_AF-I1XGX0-F1
#
_entry.id   AF-I1XGX0-F1
#
_cell.length_a   1.000
_cell.length_b   1.000
_cell.length_c   1.000
_cell.angle_alpha   90.00
_cell.angle_beta   90.00
_cell.angle_gamma   90.00
#
_symmetry.space_group_name_H-M   'P 1'
#
loop_
_entity.id
_entity.type
_entity.pdbx_description
1 polymer ?
#
loop_
_entity_poly.entity_id
_entity_poly.type
_entity_poly.pdbx_seq_one_letter_code
_entity_poly.pdbx_strand_id
1 'polypeptide(L)'
;MKKILLALPFVFAMQQALAINDQDEENYKTNYITQLKPLVVQKLSADRPEMTARAVDAEASAYVTKMAGCQLQGLSQFPETYREKAIKPVAQGADIAQTTHDLNTEMLKDIESGKLSKEQATIMVQNAQETVQICLNS
;
A
#
# COMPACT_ATOMS: atom_id res chain seq x y z
N MET A 1 -28.25 0.58 55.88
CA MET A 1 -28.27 1.03 54.47
C MET A 1 -27.00 0.53 53.78
N LYS A 2 -27.08 -0.54 52.96
CA LYS A 2 -25.94 -1.08 52.19
C LYS A 2 -26.19 -0.74 50.72
N LYS A 3 -25.50 0.28 50.19
CA LYS A 3 -25.53 0.63 48.77
C LYS A 3 -24.47 -0.21 48.07
N ILE A 4 -24.91 -1.25 47.36
CA ILE A 4 -24.04 -2.03 46.47
C ILE A 4 -23.92 -1.23 45.18
N LEU A 5 -22.77 -0.60 44.99
CA LEU A 5 -22.39 -0.01 43.71
C LEU A 5 -22.01 -1.15 42.76
N LEU A 6 -22.89 -1.41 41.79
CA LEU A 6 -22.62 -2.21 40.60
C LEU A 6 -21.47 -1.56 39.82
N ALA A 7 -20.25 -2.09 39.98
CA ALA A 7 -19.16 -1.82 39.06
C ALA A 7 -19.41 -2.64 37.79
N LEU A 8 -20.00 -2.02 36.77
CA LEU A 8 -19.97 -2.56 35.41
C LEU A 8 -18.51 -2.56 34.93
N PRO A 9 -17.94 -3.72 34.50
CA PRO A 9 -16.70 -3.69 33.75
C PRO A 9 -17.05 -3.11 32.37
N PHE A 10 -16.73 -1.84 32.16
CA PHE A 10 -16.60 -1.27 30.84
C PHE A 10 -15.49 -2.04 30.11
N VAL A 11 -15.88 -3.07 29.37
CA VAL A 11 -15.03 -3.64 28.33
C VAL A 11 -14.98 -2.60 27.23
N PHE A 12 -14.05 -1.65 27.36
CA PHE A 12 -13.60 -0.83 26.25
C PHE A 12 -12.92 -1.78 25.25
N ALA A 13 -13.71 -2.45 24.41
CA ALA A 13 -13.24 -2.94 23.13
C ALA A 13 -12.97 -1.71 22.26
N MET A 14 -11.88 -1.01 22.58
CA MET A 14 -11.30 0.01 21.73
C MET A 14 -10.92 -0.72 20.45
N GLN A 15 -11.70 -0.54 19.39
CA GLN A 15 -11.22 -0.79 18.04
C GLN A 15 -10.08 0.22 17.82
N GLN A 16 -8.88 -0.14 18.28
CA GLN A 16 -7.68 0.57 17.89
C GLN A 16 -7.56 0.28 16.39
N ALA A 17 -8.04 1.21 15.57
CA ALA A 17 -7.52 1.36 14.22
C ALA A 17 -6.02 1.60 14.41
N LEU A 18 -5.24 0.51 14.36
CA LEU A 18 -3.80 0.56 14.58
C LEU A 18 -3.23 1.35 13.42
N ALA A 19 -2.88 2.62 13.63
CA ALA A 19 -2.22 3.43 12.61
C ALA A 19 -1.02 2.66 12.02
N ILE A 20 -0.74 2.86 10.73
CA ILE A 20 0.43 2.27 10.06
C ILE A 20 1.68 2.57 10.87
N ASN A 21 2.42 1.54 11.23
CA ASN A 21 3.71 1.67 11.91
C ASN A 21 4.87 1.19 11.02
N ASP A 22 6.10 1.41 11.49
CA ASP A 22 7.32 1.05 10.75
C ASP A 22 7.36 -0.44 10.35
N GLN A 23 6.82 -1.34 11.17
CA GLN A 23 6.76 -2.76 10.84
C GLN A 23 5.80 -3.04 9.69
N ASP A 24 4.67 -2.33 9.63
CA ASP A 24 3.73 -2.44 8.51
C ASP A 24 4.38 -1.96 7.21
N GLU A 25 5.17 -0.89 7.24
CA GLU A 25 5.91 -0.39 6.07
C GLU A 25 6.99 -1.36 5.60
N GLU A 26 7.78 -1.94 6.51
CA GLU A 26 8.78 -2.95 6.16
C GLU A 26 8.15 -4.22 5.59
N ASN A 27 7.04 -4.68 6.20
CA ASN A 27 6.29 -5.83 5.72
C ASN A 27 5.67 -5.56 4.35
N TYR A 28 5.12 -4.36 4.14
CA TYR A 28 4.61 -3.91 2.84
C TYR A 28 5.69 -4.03 1.78
N LYS A 29 6.88 -3.46 2.01
CA LYS A 29 7.99 -3.51 1.05
C LYS A 29 8.40 -4.94 0.76
N THR A 30 8.53 -5.78 1.79
CA THR A 30 8.93 -7.18 1.66
C THR A 30 7.95 -7.96 0.78
N ASN A 31 6.65 -7.86 1.06
CA ASN A 31 5.62 -8.55 0.29
C ASN A 31 5.50 -7.97 -1.12
N TYR A 32 5.65 -6.66 -1.28
CA TYR A 32 5.68 -6.00 -2.58
C TYR A 32 6.81 -6.53 -3.46
N ILE A 33 8.03 -6.56 -2.93
CA ILE A 33 9.20 -7.08 -3.64
C ILE A 33 8.99 -8.54 -4.02
N THR A 34 8.46 -9.36 -3.10
CA THR A 34 8.22 -10.79 -3.31
C THR A 34 7.25 -11.04 -4.47
N GLN A 35 6.18 -10.24 -4.57
CA GLN A 35 5.18 -10.39 -5.62
C GLN A 35 5.66 -9.85 -6.98
N LEU A 36 6.35 -8.69 -7.00
CA LEU A 36 6.72 -8.04 -8.26
C LEU A 36 8.03 -8.52 -8.87
N LYS A 37 9.03 -8.95 -8.08
CA LYS A 37 10.35 -9.35 -8.60
C LYS A 37 10.26 -10.39 -9.72
N PRO A 38 9.48 -11.49 -9.61
CA PRO A 38 9.40 -12.50 -10.67
C PRO A 38 8.90 -11.93 -12.01
N LEU A 39 7.93 -11.01 -11.96
CA LEU A 39 7.37 -10.35 -13.16
C LEU A 39 8.41 -9.45 -13.83
N VAL A 40 9.18 -8.71 -13.03
CA VAL A 40 10.26 -7.86 -13.54
C VAL A 40 11.40 -8.69 -14.13
N VAL A 41 11.79 -9.80 -13.48
CA VAL A 41 12.78 -10.74 -14.02
C VAL A 41 12.32 -11.31 -15.36
N GLN A 42 11.06 -11.74 -15.46
CA GLN A 42 10.51 -12.26 -16.71
C GLN A 42 10.55 -11.20 -17.82
N LYS A 43 10.14 -9.97 -17.51
CA LYS A 43 10.13 -8.86 -18.46
C LYS A 43 11.53 -8.47 -18.94
N LEU A 44 12.47 -8.29 -18.00
CA LEU A 44 13.86 -7.96 -18.32
C LEU A 44 14.53 -9.07 -19.14
N SER A 45 14.30 -10.34 -18.80
CA SER A 45 14.86 -11.47 -19.57
C SER A 45 14.33 -11.52 -21.00
N ALA A 46 13.06 -11.14 -21.21
CA ALA A 46 12.45 -11.08 -22.54
C ALA A 46 12.95 -9.88 -23.35
N ASP A 47 13.10 -8.72 -22.71
CA ASP A 47 13.47 -7.47 -23.37
C ASP A 47 14.99 -7.33 -23.58
N ARG A 48 15.80 -8.00 -22.76
CA ARG A 48 17.28 -7.95 -22.78
C ARG A 48 17.88 -9.35 -22.70
N PRO A 49 17.69 -10.19 -23.75
CA PRO A 49 18.16 -11.58 -23.75
C PRO A 49 19.69 -11.71 -23.69
N GLU A 50 20.44 -10.64 -23.95
CA GLU A 50 21.89 -10.58 -23.82
C GLU A 50 22.38 -10.53 -22.37
N MET A 51 21.52 -10.17 -21.42
CA MET A 51 21.88 -10.10 -20.01
C MET A 51 22.04 -11.50 -19.39
N THR A 52 23.03 -11.65 -18.53
CA THR A 52 23.15 -12.87 -17.71
C THR A 52 22.01 -12.94 -16.69
N ALA A 53 21.60 -14.15 -16.31
CA ALA A 53 20.58 -14.35 -15.27
C ALA A 53 20.92 -13.61 -13.96
N ARG A 54 22.21 -13.55 -13.58
CA ARG A 54 22.68 -12.81 -12.41
C ARG A 54 22.50 -11.30 -12.56
N ALA A 55 22.77 -10.75 -13.74
CA ALA A 55 22.57 -9.33 -14.02
C ALA A 55 21.09 -8.96 -14.01
N VAL A 56 20.24 -9.80 -14.62
CA VAL A 56 18.77 -9.62 -14.58
C VAL A 56 18.27 -9.65 -13.14
N ASP A 57 18.68 -10.61 -12.33
CA ASP A 57 18.25 -10.70 -10.94
C ASP A 57 18.67 -9.47 -10.12
N ALA A 58 19.89 -8.99 -10.31
CA ALA A 58 20.41 -7.80 -9.64
C ALA A 58 19.64 -6.53 -10.04
N GLU A 59 19.42 -6.32 -11.34
CA GLU A 59 18.67 -5.16 -11.85
C GLU A 59 17.21 -5.19 -11.41
N ALA A 60 16.56 -6.36 -11.51
CA ALA A 60 15.20 -6.54 -11.03
C ALA A 60 15.09 -6.25 -9.52
N SER A 61 16.02 -6.77 -8.71
CA SER A 61 16.03 -6.56 -7.25
C SER A 61 16.20 -5.08 -6.90
N ALA A 62 17.13 -4.38 -7.55
CA ALA A 62 17.35 -2.96 -7.33
C ALA A 62 16.11 -2.14 -7.70
N TYR A 63 15.52 -2.44 -8.87
CA TYR A 63 14.33 -1.77 -9.36
C TYR A 63 13.13 -1.94 -8.42
N VAL A 64 12.78 -3.18 -8.05
CA VAL A 64 11.59 -3.42 -7.21
C VAL A 64 11.77 -2.92 -5.78
N THR A 65 12.99 -2.91 -5.26
CA THR A 65 13.29 -2.33 -3.93
C THR A 65 13.04 -0.84 -3.94
N LYS A 66 13.55 -0.12 -4.96
CA LYS A 66 13.31 1.31 -5.13
C LYS A 66 11.81 1.58 -5.32
N MET A 67 11.16 0.81 -6.19
CA MET A 67 9.73 0.94 -6.47
C MET A 67 8.89 0.77 -5.20
N ALA A 68 9.16 -0.24 -4.37
CA ALA A 68 8.40 -0.47 -3.14
C ALA A 68 8.45 0.74 -2.18
N GLY A 69 9.62 1.36 -2.02
CA GLY A 69 9.78 2.59 -1.25
C GLY A 69 9.05 3.78 -1.88
N CYS A 70 9.19 3.97 -3.19
CA CYS A 70 8.49 5.06 -3.89
C CYS A 70 6.97 4.92 -3.83
N GLN A 71 6.43 3.69 -3.89
CA GLN A 71 5.00 3.43 -3.74
C GLN A 71 4.50 3.82 -2.35
N LEU A 72 5.24 3.49 -1.27
CA LEU A 72 4.89 3.97 0.08
C LEU A 72 4.87 5.51 0.15
N GLN A 73 5.85 6.17 -0.47
CA GLN A 73 5.88 7.63 -0.53
C GLN A 73 4.69 8.22 -1.32
N GLY A 74 4.29 7.57 -2.42
CA GLY A 74 3.08 7.95 -3.16
C GLY A 74 1.81 7.78 -2.31
N LEU A 75 1.68 6.65 -1.63
CA LEU A 75 0.55 6.35 -0.74
C LEU A 75 0.49 7.28 0.47
N SER A 76 1.59 7.95 0.85
CA SER A 76 1.57 8.97 1.89
C SER A 76 0.74 10.20 1.51
N GLN A 77 0.43 10.40 0.23
CA GLN A 77 -0.44 11.48 -0.27
C GLN A 77 -1.92 11.17 -0.09
N PHE A 78 -2.28 9.92 0.21
CA PHE A 78 -3.66 9.51 0.41
C PHE A 78 -4.12 9.85 1.84
N PRO A 79 -5.40 10.20 2.04
CA PRO A 79 -6.02 10.21 3.36
C PRO A 79 -5.79 8.89 4.08
N GLU A 80 -5.64 8.94 5.40
CA GLU A 80 -5.31 7.80 6.25
C GLU A 80 -6.21 6.59 5.98
N THR A 81 -7.52 6.82 5.81
CA THR A 81 -8.51 5.76 5.56
C THR A 81 -8.21 4.94 4.30
N TYR A 82 -7.77 5.58 3.22
CA TYR A 82 -7.43 4.89 1.97
C TYR A 82 -6.00 4.34 2.01
N ARG A 83 -5.08 5.09 2.63
CA ARG A 83 -3.69 4.67 2.81
C ARG A 83 -3.59 3.37 3.60
N GLU A 84 -4.33 3.24 4.70
CA GLU A 84 -4.36 2.00 5.49
C GLU A 84 -4.86 0.81 4.68
N LYS A 85 -5.87 1.02 3.83
CA LYS A 85 -6.44 -0.02 2.97
C LYS A 85 -5.51 -0.41 1.83
N ALA A 86 -4.62 0.49 1.41
CA ALA A 86 -3.57 0.18 0.45
C ALA A 86 -2.41 -0.60 1.09
N ILE A 87 -2.03 -0.25 2.33
CA ILE A 87 -0.78 -0.73 2.96
C ILE A 87 -1.01 -1.98 3.80
N LYS A 88 -1.98 -1.99 4.73
CA LYS A 88 -2.12 -3.08 5.71
C LYS A 88 -2.36 -4.45 5.07
N PRO A 89 -3.25 -4.60 4.07
CA PRO A 89 -3.46 -5.90 3.45
C PRO A 89 -2.17 -6.46 2.83
N VAL A 90 -1.44 -5.63 2.09
CA VAL A 90 -0.17 -6.04 1.47
C VAL A 90 0.90 -6.33 2.53
N ALA A 91 0.98 -5.53 3.59
CA ALA A 91 1.84 -5.81 4.74
C ALA A 91 1.50 -7.17 5.41
N GLN A 92 0.24 -7.59 5.35
CA GLN A 92 -0.22 -8.89 5.84
C GLN A 92 -0.12 -10.03 4.81
N GLY A 93 0.44 -9.75 3.63
CA GLY A 93 0.69 -10.73 2.57
C GLY A 93 -0.41 -10.86 1.52
N ALA A 94 -1.40 -9.95 1.50
CA ALA A 94 -2.41 -9.92 0.45
C ALA A 94 -1.79 -9.58 -0.91
N ASP A 95 -2.45 -10.04 -1.98
CA ASP A 95 -2.07 -9.72 -3.36
C ASP A 95 -2.24 -8.22 -3.65
N ILE A 96 -1.23 -7.62 -4.29
CA ILE A 96 -1.20 -6.18 -4.59
C ILE A 96 -2.25 -5.80 -5.61
N ALA A 97 -2.46 -6.61 -6.65
CA ALA A 97 -3.43 -6.31 -7.68
C ALA A 97 -4.84 -6.36 -7.11
N GLN A 98 -5.13 -7.35 -6.26
CA GLN A 98 -6.41 -7.45 -5.56
C GLN A 98 -6.60 -6.29 -4.57
N THR A 99 -5.59 -5.96 -3.76
CA THR A 99 -5.67 -4.83 -2.81
C THR A 99 -5.92 -3.51 -3.54
N THR A 100 -5.26 -3.31 -4.69
CA THR A 100 -5.47 -2.14 -5.54
C THR A 100 -6.86 -2.11 -6.14
N HIS A 101 -7.38 -3.26 -6.60
CA HIS A 101 -8.73 -3.38 -7.13
C HIS A 101 -9.79 -3.06 -6.06
N ASP A 102 -9.62 -3.59 -4.84
CA ASP A 102 -10.53 -3.38 -3.72
C ASP A 102 -10.56 -1.90 -3.31
N LEU A 103 -9.38 -1.27 -3.24
CA LEU A 103 -9.26 0.17 -2.96
C LEU A 103 -9.96 1.02 -4.02
N ASN A 104 -9.72 0.74 -5.30
CA ASN A 104 -10.35 1.46 -6.40
C ASN A 104 -11.88 1.29 -6.40
N THR A 105 -12.35 0.08 -6.09
CA THR A 105 -13.78 -0.22 -5.96
C THR A 105 -14.42 0.56 -4.80
N GLU A 106 -13.72 0.67 -3.68
CA GLU A 106 -14.20 1.46 -2.55
C GLU A 106 -14.22 2.96 -2.86
N MET A 107 -13.14 3.50 -3.43
CA MET A 107 -13.08 4.90 -3.84
C MET A 107 -14.21 5.23 -4.81
N LEU A 108 -14.52 4.32 -5.75
CA LEU A 108 -15.65 4.50 -6.67
C LEU A 108 -16.99 4.57 -5.92
N LYS A 109 -17.24 3.69 -4.95
CA LYS A 109 -18.45 3.72 -4.11
C LYS A 109 -18.54 5.01 -3.28
N ASP A 110 -17.41 5.49 -2.77
CA ASP A 110 -17.36 6.76 -2.04
C ASP A 110 -17.61 7.96 -2.95
N ILE A 111 -17.21 7.87 -4.22
CA ILE A 111 -17.57 8.86 -5.25
C ILE A 111 -19.07 8.83 -5.54
N GLU A 112 -19.64 7.65 -5.78
CA GLU A 112 -21.06 7.47 -6.07
C GLU A 112 -21.98 7.90 -4.91
N SER A 113 -21.52 7.72 -3.67
CA SER A 113 -22.24 8.15 -2.47
C SER A 113 -21.98 9.61 -2.05
N GLY A 114 -21.12 10.33 -2.77
CA GLY A 114 -20.78 11.73 -2.50
C GLY A 114 -19.85 11.96 -1.31
N LYS A 115 -19.26 10.90 -0.74
CA LYS A 115 -18.25 11.00 0.34
C LYS A 115 -16.89 11.48 -0.16
N LEU A 116 -16.57 11.20 -1.43
CA LEU A 116 -15.35 11.63 -2.10
C LEU A 116 -15.75 12.29 -3.42
N SER A 117 -15.33 13.53 -3.70
CA SER A 117 -15.61 14.09 -5.03
C SER A 117 -14.66 13.50 -6.08
N LYS A 118 -15.11 13.44 -7.34
CA LYS A 118 -14.29 12.99 -8.47
C LYS A 118 -13.01 13.83 -8.62
N GLU A 119 -13.10 15.14 -8.37
CA GLU A 119 -11.96 16.06 -8.43
C GLU A 119 -10.94 15.75 -7.33
N GLN A 120 -11.38 15.56 -6.09
CA GLN A 120 -10.50 15.15 -4.99
C GLN A 120 -9.81 13.81 -5.28
N ALA A 121 -10.56 12.82 -5.76
CA ALA A 121 -10.00 11.52 -6.13
C ALA A 121 -8.93 11.67 -7.22
N THR A 122 -9.20 12.51 -8.23
CA THR A 122 -8.26 12.76 -9.34
C THR A 122 -6.98 13.41 -8.85
N ILE A 123 -7.09 14.49 -8.07
CA ILE A 123 -5.93 15.22 -7.52
C ILE A 123 -5.08 14.29 -6.64
N MET A 124 -5.72 13.51 -5.77
CA MET A 124 -5.02 12.56 -4.90
C MET A 124 -4.21 11.53 -5.68
N VAL A 125 -4.83 10.90 -6.70
CA VAL A 125 -4.15 9.90 -7.53
C VAL A 125 -3.02 10.53 -8.34
N GLN A 126 -3.23 11.72 -8.91
CA GLN A 126 -2.20 12.44 -9.67
C GLN A 126 -1.00 12.81 -8.80
N ASN A 127 -1.22 13.37 -7.61
CA ASN A 127 -0.15 13.73 -6.69
C ASN A 127 0.67 12.51 -6.25
N ALA A 128 0.01 11.38 -5.98
CA ALA A 128 0.70 10.15 -5.65
C ALA A 128 1.53 9.61 -6.81
N GLN A 129 0.99 9.63 -8.04
CA GLN A 129 1.71 9.22 -9.24
C GLN A 129 2.93 10.12 -9.51
N GLU A 130 2.77 11.43 -9.36
CA GLU A 130 3.86 12.40 -9.48
C GLU A 130 4.94 12.14 -8.41
N THR A 131 4.53 11.89 -7.17
CA THR A 131 5.46 11.55 -6.07
C THR A 131 6.26 10.29 -6.37
N VAL A 132 5.60 9.23 -6.85
CA VAL A 132 6.26 7.99 -7.27
C VAL A 132 7.25 8.27 -8.41
N GLN A 133 6.84 9.04 -9.42
CA GLN A 133 7.67 9.37 -10.56
C GLN A 133 8.92 10.17 -10.15
N ILE A 134 8.77 11.17 -9.28
CA ILE A 134 9.90 11.93 -8.73
C ILE A 134 10.85 11.01 -7.97
N CYS A 135 10.32 10.16 -7.08
CA CYS A 135 11.12 9.22 -6.30
C CYS A 135 11.92 8.25 -7.18
N LEU A 136 11.30 7.70 -8.23
CA LEU A 136 11.97 6.76 -9.14
C LEU A 136 13.11 7.42 -9.93
N ASN A 137 13.02 8.72 -10.21
CA ASN A 137 14.05 9.47 -10.95
C ASN A 137 15.09 10.17 -10.06
N SER A 138 14.91 10.12 -8.73
CA SER A 138 15.83 10.71 -7.76
C SER A 138 17.04 9.82 -7.47
#